data_AF-A0AAP3HDL9-F1
#
_entry.id   AF-A0AAP3HDL9-F1
#
_cell.length_a   1.000
_cell.length_b   1.000
_cell.length_c   1.000
_cell.angle_alpha   90.00
_cell.angle_beta   90.00
_cell.angle_gamma   90.00
#
_symmetry.space_group_name_H-M   'P 1'
#
loop_
_entity.id
_entity.type
_entity.pdbx_description
1 polymer ?
#
loop_
_entity_poly.entity_id
_entity_poly.type
_entity_poly.pdbx_seq_one_letter_code
_entity_poly.pdbx_strand_id
1 'polypeptide(L)'
;LLNPFDARCANWDLWLEAPKDELLENMAESLIPMHGENDPFWVNAARTVFACLASQMREDKERSLSKLLGLLVTGEFSELEPYLNGTAAATLVSNKIEKTAISIRSVITTYLKSMQSLSGLDESGKPSFSIRDYLLNKDLEGWLFISSNGEQHKSLKP
;
A
#
# COMPACT_ATOMS: atom_id res chain seq x y z
N LEU A 1 -4.68 18.76 -2.74
CA LEU A 1 -4.58 18.56 -1.27
C LEU A 1 -4.54 17.07 -1.01
N LEU A 2 -3.59 16.60 -0.21
CA LEU A 2 -3.51 15.22 0.27
C LEU A 2 -3.65 15.23 1.79
N ASN A 3 -4.83 14.84 2.25
CA ASN A 3 -5.18 14.69 3.65
C ASN A 3 -6.42 13.78 3.75
N PRO A 4 -6.30 12.51 4.15
CA PRO A 4 -7.43 11.57 4.19
C PRO A 4 -8.60 12.03 5.05
N PHE A 5 -8.39 12.94 5.98
CA PHE A 5 -9.44 13.46 6.87
C PHE A 5 -10.05 14.78 6.38
N ASP A 6 -9.68 15.26 5.20
CA ASP A 6 -10.25 16.45 4.57
C ASP A 6 -11.12 16.04 3.38
N ALA A 7 -12.36 16.53 3.31
CA ALA A 7 -13.28 16.25 2.21
C ALA A 7 -12.73 16.66 0.83
N ARG A 8 -11.71 17.52 0.77
CA ARG A 8 -11.03 17.95 -0.46
C ARG A 8 -9.84 17.07 -0.84
N CYS A 9 -9.53 16.01 -0.07
CA CYS A 9 -8.46 15.06 -0.40
C CYS A 9 -8.60 14.58 -1.84
N ALA A 10 -7.49 14.57 -2.59
CA ALA A 10 -7.47 13.96 -3.91
C ALA A 10 -7.64 12.44 -3.78
N ASN A 11 -8.28 11.82 -4.78
CA ASN A 11 -8.40 10.37 -4.85
C ASN A 11 -7.07 9.77 -5.33
N TRP A 12 -6.15 9.57 -4.39
CA TRP A 12 -4.81 9.09 -4.66
C TRP A 12 -4.81 7.62 -5.11
N ASP A 13 -4.14 7.32 -6.23
CA ASP A 13 -4.13 5.99 -6.84
C ASP A 13 -2.71 5.39 -6.83
N LEU A 14 -2.52 4.33 -6.03
CA LEU A 14 -1.26 3.61 -5.89
C LEU A 14 -0.68 3.13 -7.24
N TRP A 15 -1.52 2.64 -8.15
CA TRP A 15 -1.07 2.04 -9.40
C TRP A 15 -0.69 3.07 -10.45
N LEU A 16 -1.24 4.29 -10.35
CA LEU A 16 -0.77 5.44 -11.13
C LEU A 16 0.56 5.98 -10.60
N GLU A 17 0.78 5.96 -9.28
CA GLU A 17 2.07 6.36 -8.70
C GLU A 17 3.20 5.39 -9.04
N ALA A 18 2.88 4.10 -9.03
CA ALA A 18 3.79 3.02 -9.36
C ALA A 18 3.27 2.24 -10.58
N PRO A 19 3.43 2.76 -11.82
CA PRO A 19 2.96 2.11 -13.03
C PRO A 19 3.72 0.83 -13.41
N LYS A 20 4.84 0.53 -12.74
CA LYS A 20 5.71 -0.63 -12.99
C LYS A 20 6.03 -1.36 -11.69
N ASP A 21 6.40 -2.62 -11.80
CA ASP A 21 6.70 -3.47 -10.65
C ASP A 21 7.89 -2.94 -9.84
N GLU A 22 8.93 -2.42 -10.49
CA GLU A 22 10.09 -1.85 -9.77
C GLU A 22 9.70 -0.62 -8.93
N LEU A 23 8.66 0.12 -9.35
CA LEU A 23 8.15 1.27 -8.59
C LEU A 23 7.28 0.82 -7.40
N LEU A 24 6.62 -0.34 -7.50
CA LEU A 24 5.91 -0.94 -6.37
C LEU A 24 6.89 -1.47 -5.33
N GLU A 25 8.02 -2.04 -5.74
CA GLU A 25 9.11 -2.42 -4.85
C GLU A 25 9.68 -1.20 -4.10
N ASN A 26 9.99 -0.11 -4.82
CA ASN A 26 10.44 1.14 -4.20
C ASN A 26 9.41 1.71 -3.22
N MET A 27 8.12 1.59 -3.54
CA MET A 27 7.03 1.98 -2.65
C MET A 27 7.01 1.12 -1.38
N ALA A 28 7.19 -0.20 -1.52
CA ALA A 28 7.27 -1.12 -0.39
C ALA A 28 8.43 -0.76 0.55
N GLU A 29 9.60 -0.42 0.01
CA GLU A 29 10.75 0.02 0.80
C GLU A 29 10.49 1.32 1.56
N SER A 30 9.78 2.26 0.93
CA SER A 30 9.41 3.55 1.51
C SER A 30 8.35 3.40 2.62
N LEU A 31 7.37 2.52 2.41
CA LEU A 31 6.28 2.29 3.36
C LEU A 31 6.70 1.41 4.55
N ILE A 32 7.58 0.44 4.32
CA ILE A 32 8.00 -0.55 5.33
C ILE A 32 9.50 -0.35 5.59
N PRO A 33 9.90 0.61 6.46
CA PRO A 33 11.29 0.94 6.68
C PRO A 33 12.04 -0.17 7.46
N MET A 34 13.32 -0.38 7.10
CA MET A 34 14.21 -1.25 7.85
C MET A 34 14.71 -0.49 9.09
N HIS A 35 14.39 -0.97 10.29
CA HIS A 35 14.91 -0.43 11.54
C HIS A 35 15.92 -1.41 12.13
N GLY A 36 16.99 -0.91 12.75
CA GLY A 36 18.12 -1.74 13.19
C GLY A 36 17.82 -2.84 14.20
N GLU A 37 16.64 -2.82 14.83
CA GLU A 37 16.20 -3.86 15.77
C GLU A 37 15.36 -4.98 15.13
N ASN A 38 14.85 -4.77 13.91
CA ASN A 38 14.02 -5.77 13.23
C ASN A 38 14.90 -6.77 12.45
N ASP A 39 14.57 -8.05 12.53
CA ASP A 39 15.20 -9.05 11.67
C ASP A 39 14.88 -8.71 10.20
N PRO A 40 15.92 -8.56 9.34
CA PRO A 40 15.74 -8.20 7.93
C PRO A 40 14.82 -9.16 7.18
N PHE A 41 14.74 -10.43 7.59
CA PHE A 41 13.85 -11.40 6.98
C PHE A 41 12.38 -10.95 7.01
N TRP A 42 11.86 -10.53 8.17
CA TRP A 42 10.44 -10.18 8.30
C TRP A 42 10.08 -8.93 7.50
N VAL A 43 10.98 -7.94 7.50
CA VAL A 43 10.80 -6.68 6.75
C VAL A 43 10.85 -6.97 5.24
N ASN A 44 11.83 -7.74 4.78
CA ASN A 44 11.94 -8.08 3.35
C ASN A 44 10.77 -8.96 2.89
N ALA A 45 10.34 -9.92 3.69
CA ALA A 45 9.18 -10.74 3.37
C ALA A 45 7.89 -9.89 3.28
N ALA A 46 7.69 -8.95 4.20
CA ALA A 46 6.57 -8.02 4.17
C ALA A 46 6.57 -7.15 2.90
N ARG A 47 7.73 -6.62 2.50
CA ARG A 47 7.91 -5.86 1.25
C ARG A 47 7.59 -6.70 0.02
N THR A 48 8.09 -7.93 -0.04
CA THR A 48 7.83 -8.87 -1.14
C THR A 48 6.34 -9.18 -1.27
N VAL A 49 5.66 -9.47 -0.15
CA VAL A 49 4.21 -9.74 -0.14
C VAL A 49 3.42 -8.53 -0.64
N PHE A 50 3.72 -7.33 -0.15
CA PHE A 50 3.08 -6.10 -0.60
C PHE A 50 3.28 -5.86 -2.11
N ALA A 51 4.52 -5.90 -2.58
CA ALA A 51 4.85 -5.62 -3.98
C ALA A 51 4.23 -6.66 -4.94
N CYS A 52 4.33 -7.95 -4.61
CA CYS A 52 3.72 -9.02 -5.42
C CYS A 52 2.21 -8.87 -5.49
N LEU A 53 1.54 -8.65 -4.36
CA LEU A 53 0.08 -8.48 -4.35
C LEU A 53 -0.35 -7.26 -5.16
N ALA A 54 0.27 -6.11 -4.92
CA ALA A 54 -0.07 -4.88 -5.63
C ALA A 54 0.17 -5.00 -7.14
N SER A 55 1.24 -5.70 -7.56
CA SER A 55 1.54 -6.00 -8.96
C SER A 55 0.45 -6.89 -9.58
N GLN A 56 0.11 -8.00 -8.93
CA GLN A 56 -0.92 -8.93 -9.44
C GLN A 56 -2.31 -8.29 -9.50
N MET A 57 -2.64 -7.43 -8.53
CA MET A 57 -3.89 -6.65 -8.54
C MET A 57 -3.95 -5.60 -9.66
N ARG A 58 -2.88 -5.32 -10.42
CA ARG A 58 -2.93 -4.36 -11.51
C ARG A 58 -3.95 -4.74 -12.58
N GLU A 59 -4.07 -6.05 -12.86
CA GLU A 59 -5.01 -6.60 -13.83
C GLU A 59 -6.40 -6.88 -13.25
N ASP A 60 -6.58 -6.67 -11.94
CA ASP A 60 -7.88 -6.80 -11.28
C ASP A 60 -8.76 -5.58 -11.60
N LYS A 61 -9.93 -5.85 -12.21
CA LYS A 61 -10.91 -4.82 -12.59
C LYS A 61 -11.56 -4.14 -11.39
N GLU A 62 -11.57 -4.80 -10.24
CA GLU A 62 -12.11 -4.29 -8.98
C GLU A 62 -11.00 -3.89 -8.02
N ARG A 63 -9.79 -3.60 -8.53
CA ARG A 63 -8.69 -3.16 -7.67
C ARG A 63 -9.05 -1.83 -7.01
N SER A 64 -8.79 -1.76 -5.71
CA SER A 64 -8.82 -0.53 -4.95
C SER A 64 -7.81 -0.62 -3.82
N LEU A 65 -7.38 0.53 -3.31
CA LEU A 65 -6.49 0.57 -2.16
C LEU A 65 -7.12 -0.12 -0.94
N SER A 66 -8.44 0.04 -0.76
CA SER A 66 -9.20 -0.63 0.28
C SER A 66 -9.16 -2.16 0.14
N LYS A 67 -9.33 -2.69 -1.09
CA LYS A 67 -9.23 -4.14 -1.34
C LYS A 67 -7.83 -4.66 -1.06
N LEU A 68 -6.79 -3.94 -1.50
CA LEU A 68 -5.39 -4.29 -1.26
C LEU A 68 -5.10 -4.37 0.25
N LEU A 69 -5.46 -3.33 1.00
CA LEU A 69 -5.25 -3.27 2.45
C LEU A 69 -6.10 -4.30 3.20
N GLY A 70 -7.32 -4.55 2.72
CA GLY A 70 -8.19 -5.61 3.21
C GLY A 70 -7.48 -6.97 3.13
N LEU A 71 -6.97 -7.35 1.96
CA LEU A 71 -6.25 -8.61 1.76
C LEU A 71 -4.97 -8.71 2.60
N LEU A 72 -4.22 -7.61 2.71
CA LEU A 72 -2.93 -7.59 3.43
C LEU A 72 -3.06 -7.61 4.95
N VAL A 73 -4.05 -6.92 5.51
CA VAL A 73 -4.14 -6.67 6.94
C VAL A 73 -5.19 -7.55 7.60
N THR A 74 -6.39 -7.63 7.02
CA THR A 74 -7.57 -8.21 7.70
C THR A 74 -8.14 -9.48 7.04
N GLY A 75 -7.88 -9.71 5.76
CA GLY A 75 -8.49 -10.79 4.98
C GLY A 75 -7.90 -12.16 5.27
N GLU A 76 -8.63 -13.22 4.97
CA GLU A 76 -8.16 -14.58 5.21
C GLU A 76 -7.02 -14.94 4.25
N PHE A 77 -6.09 -15.82 4.68
CA PHE A 77 -5.00 -16.25 3.78
C PHE A 77 -5.51 -16.95 2.52
N SER A 78 -6.67 -17.60 2.60
CA SER A 78 -7.35 -18.22 1.44
C SER A 78 -7.79 -17.21 0.38
N GLU A 79 -7.99 -15.94 0.73
CA GLU A 79 -8.30 -14.86 -0.20
C GLU A 79 -7.04 -14.22 -0.80
N LEU A 80 -5.94 -14.26 -0.04
CA LEU A 80 -4.64 -13.71 -0.43
C LEU A 80 -3.85 -14.67 -1.35
N GLU A 81 -3.84 -15.97 -1.04
CA GLU A 81 -3.08 -17.00 -1.76
C GLU A 81 -3.32 -17.03 -3.28
N PRO A 82 -4.56 -16.90 -3.79
CA PRO A 82 -4.82 -16.90 -5.22
C PRO A 82 -4.08 -15.79 -5.97
N TYR A 83 -3.97 -14.59 -5.38
CA TYR A 83 -3.22 -13.49 -5.97
C TYR A 83 -1.71 -13.75 -6.00
N LEU A 84 -1.19 -14.48 -5.01
CA LEU A 84 0.25 -14.66 -4.86
C LEU A 84 0.79 -15.92 -5.54
N ASN A 85 -0.08 -16.77 -6.08
CA ASN A 85 0.32 -17.96 -6.81
C ASN A 85 1.22 -17.61 -8.00
N GLY A 86 2.34 -18.34 -8.15
CA GLY A 86 3.33 -18.07 -9.20
C GLY A 86 4.26 -16.88 -8.93
N THR A 87 4.13 -16.20 -7.79
CA THR A 87 5.02 -15.10 -7.39
C THR A 87 6.04 -15.53 -6.34
N ALA A 88 7.05 -14.70 -6.10
CA ALA A 88 8.02 -14.91 -5.02
C ALA A 88 7.38 -14.91 -3.61
N ALA A 89 6.19 -14.31 -3.46
CA ALA A 89 5.47 -14.27 -2.19
C ALA A 89 4.68 -15.55 -1.88
N ALA A 90 4.46 -16.45 -2.85
CA ALA A 90 3.69 -17.68 -2.65
C ALA A 90 4.21 -18.53 -1.48
N THR A 91 5.55 -18.59 -1.34
CA THR A 91 6.22 -19.38 -0.30
C THR A 91 6.27 -18.68 1.06
N LEU A 92 5.87 -17.42 1.14
CA LEU A 92 5.92 -16.60 2.37
C LEU A 92 4.58 -16.57 3.13
N VAL A 93 3.47 -16.83 2.43
CA VAL A 93 2.10 -16.71 2.98
C VAL A 93 1.27 -17.98 2.86
N SER A 94 1.89 -19.13 2.58
CA SER A 94 1.15 -20.38 2.43
C SER A 94 0.51 -20.83 3.74
N ASN A 95 -0.69 -21.40 3.66
CA ASN A 95 -1.41 -22.07 4.75
C ASN A 95 -0.58 -23.18 5.44
N LYS A 96 0.46 -23.70 4.80
CA LYS A 96 1.40 -24.68 5.40
C LYS A 96 2.39 -24.05 6.40
N ILE A 97 2.53 -22.73 6.39
CA ILE A 97 3.47 -21.94 7.22
C ILE A 97 2.75 -20.81 7.96
N GLU A 98 1.55 -21.11 8.47
CA GLU A 98 0.62 -20.14 9.05
C GLU A 98 1.27 -19.20 10.09
N LYS A 99 2.11 -19.72 11.00
CA LYS A 99 2.82 -18.89 12.00
C LYS A 99 3.75 -17.85 11.36
N THR A 100 4.49 -18.24 10.33
CA THR A 100 5.39 -17.33 9.59
C THR A 100 4.58 -16.27 8.85
N ALA A 101 3.49 -16.68 8.20
CA ALA A 101 2.59 -15.79 7.47
C ALA A 101 1.95 -14.75 8.41
N ILE A 102 1.52 -15.16 9.62
CA ILE A 102 1.00 -14.27 10.67
C ILE A 102 2.06 -13.26 11.12
N SER A 103 3.32 -13.68 11.32
CA SER A 103 4.41 -12.77 11.67
C SER A 103 4.68 -11.73 10.57
N ILE A 104 4.71 -12.16 9.31
CA ILE A 104 4.89 -11.26 8.16
C ILE A 104 3.72 -10.26 8.09
N ARG A 105 2.48 -10.73 8.22
CA ARG A 105 1.29 -9.88 8.27
C ARG A 105 1.35 -8.86 9.42
N SER A 106 1.91 -9.24 10.57
CA SER A 106 2.07 -8.33 11.71
C SER A 106 3.00 -7.16 11.37
N VAL A 107 4.09 -7.42 10.62
CA VAL A 107 4.96 -6.36 10.10
C VAL A 107 4.22 -5.48 9.11
N ILE A 108 3.51 -6.07 8.14
CA ILE A 108 2.70 -5.32 7.16
C ILE A 108 1.69 -4.41 7.87
N THR A 109 0.95 -4.96 8.84
CA THR A 109 -0.07 -4.23 9.61
C THR A 109 0.52 -3.07 10.39
N THR A 110 1.72 -3.24 10.94
CA THR A 110 2.41 -2.21 11.72
C THR A 110 2.65 -0.96 10.87
N TYR A 111 3.16 -1.15 9.65
CA TYR A 111 3.60 -0.05 8.79
C TYR A 111 2.52 0.48 7.84
N LEU A 112 1.57 -0.36 7.42
CA LEU A 112 0.47 0.08 6.54
C LEU A 112 -0.72 0.67 7.29
N LYS A 113 -0.64 0.86 8.61
CA LYS A 113 -1.72 1.46 9.40
C LYS A 113 -2.06 2.88 8.94
N SER A 114 -1.07 3.66 8.53
CA SER A 114 -1.29 4.99 7.96
C SER A 114 -2.02 4.92 6.62
N MET A 115 -1.70 3.94 5.77
CA MET A 115 -2.38 3.68 4.50
C MET A 115 -3.85 3.32 4.68
N GLN A 116 -4.25 2.70 5.81
CA GLN A 116 -5.66 2.41 6.09
C GLN A 116 -6.52 3.68 6.13
N SER A 117 -5.96 4.83 6.53
CA SER A 117 -6.68 6.11 6.50
C SER A 117 -7.02 6.59 5.09
N LEU A 118 -6.32 6.09 4.07
CA LEU A 118 -6.58 6.36 2.65
C LEU A 118 -7.65 5.42 2.06
N SER A 119 -8.21 4.49 2.85
CA SER A 119 -9.29 3.63 2.41
C SER A 119 -10.56 4.43 2.10
N GLY A 120 -11.26 4.09 1.02
CA GLY A 120 -12.49 4.76 0.58
C GLY A 120 -12.27 6.05 -0.20
N LEU A 121 -11.01 6.42 -0.52
CA LEU A 121 -10.75 7.57 -1.41
C LEU A 121 -11.36 7.36 -2.80
N ASP A 122 -11.41 6.12 -3.27
CA ASP A 122 -12.03 5.70 -4.53
C ASP A 122 -13.55 5.87 -4.53
N GLU A 123 -14.19 5.86 -3.37
CA GLU A 123 -15.63 6.11 -3.21
C GLU A 123 -16.00 7.60 -3.30
N SER A 124 -15.01 8.51 -3.29
CA SER A 124 -15.24 9.96 -3.30
C SER A 124 -15.82 10.51 -4.62
N GLY A 125 -15.85 9.69 -5.68
CA GLY A 125 -16.29 10.09 -7.03
C GLY A 125 -15.33 11.05 -7.75
N LYS A 126 -14.18 11.37 -7.15
CA LYS A 126 -13.15 12.23 -7.75
C LYS A 126 -12.29 11.44 -8.74
N PRO A 127 -11.76 12.10 -9.79
CA PRO A 127 -10.80 11.48 -10.68
C PRO A 127 -9.57 11.02 -9.90
N SER A 128 -9.00 9.88 -10.32
CA SER A 128 -7.73 9.39 -9.78
C SER A 128 -6.63 10.43 -9.90
N PHE A 129 -5.77 10.48 -8.90
CA PHE A 129 -4.69 11.44 -8.77
C PHE A 129 -3.37 10.71 -8.48
N SER A 130 -2.31 11.14 -9.16
CA SER A 130 -0.93 10.73 -8.90
C SER A 130 -0.04 11.96 -8.78
N ILE A 131 0.74 12.01 -7.71
CA ILE A 131 1.82 12.97 -7.47
C ILE A 131 2.86 12.85 -8.58
N ARG A 132 3.25 11.62 -8.96
CA ARG A 132 4.18 11.36 -10.05
C ARG A 132 3.72 12.03 -11.34
N ASP A 133 2.50 11.75 -11.79
CA ASP A 133 1.98 12.32 -13.04
C ASP A 133 1.80 13.83 -12.93
N TYR A 134 1.36 14.33 -11.77
CA TYR A 134 1.28 15.76 -11.50
C TYR A 134 2.64 16.46 -11.62
N LEU A 135 3.72 15.86 -11.09
CA LEU A 135 5.07 16.43 -11.17
C LEU A 135 5.71 16.30 -12.57
N LEU A 136 5.36 15.26 -13.32
CA LEU A 136 5.90 15.03 -14.66
C LEU A 136 5.19 15.87 -15.74
N ASN A 137 3.95 16.30 -15.47
CA ASN A 137 3.19 17.12 -16.39
C ASN A 137 3.64 18.59 -16.34
N LYS A 138 4.35 19.03 -17.39
CA LYS A 138 4.89 20.39 -17.50
C LYS A 138 3.82 21.47 -17.75
N ASP A 139 2.63 21.07 -18.14
CA ASP A 139 1.51 21.99 -18.40
C ASP A 139 0.72 22.31 -17.13
N LEU A 140 1.00 21.60 -16.02
CA LEU A 140 0.39 21.86 -14.72
C LEU A 140 1.28 22.76 -13.87
N GLU A 141 0.73 23.91 -13.47
CA GLU A 141 1.33 24.79 -12.48
C GLU A 141 0.47 24.80 -11.22
N GLY A 142 1.09 24.63 -10.05
CA GLY A 142 0.36 24.67 -8.78
C GLY A 142 1.13 24.09 -7.60
N TRP A 143 0.46 24.08 -6.45
CA TRP A 143 1.04 23.63 -5.18
C TRP A 143 0.44 22.32 -4.71
N LEU A 144 1.29 21.36 -4.34
CA LEU A 144 0.87 20.16 -3.62
C LEU A 144 0.92 20.42 -2.12
N PHE A 145 -0.25 20.49 -1.49
CA PHE A 145 -0.37 20.55 -0.04
C PHE A 145 -0.55 19.15 0.53
N ILE A 146 0.38 18.71 1.38
CA ILE A 146 0.27 17.52 2.22
C ILE A 146 0.06 18.02 3.64
N SER A 147 -1.12 17.80 4.21
CA SER A 147 -1.48 18.36 5.52
C SER A 147 -1.99 17.28 6.46
N SER A 148 -1.76 17.48 7.76
CA SER A 148 -2.36 16.69 8.84
C SER A 148 -2.88 17.64 9.91
N ASN A 149 -3.99 17.33 10.59
CA ASN A 149 -4.33 18.06 11.81
C ASN A 149 -3.44 17.59 12.98
N GLY A 150 -3.26 18.43 14.00
CA GLY A 150 -2.36 18.13 15.13
C GLY A 150 -2.76 16.88 15.94
N GLU A 151 -4.05 16.54 15.95
CA GLU A 151 -4.59 15.38 16.66
C GLU A 151 -4.36 14.06 15.91
N GLN A 152 -4.34 14.08 14.58
CA GLN A 152 -4.22 12.92 13.70
C GLN A 152 -2.80 12.71 13.18
N HIS A 153 -1.87 13.64 13.46
CA HIS A 153 -0.49 13.58 12.99
C HIS A 153 0.21 12.26 13.34
N LYS A 154 -0.11 11.64 14.48
CA LYS A 154 0.47 10.33 14.86
C LYS A 154 -0.04 9.17 14.01
N SER A 155 -1.28 9.23 13.52
CA SER A 155 -1.90 8.16 12.73
C SER A 155 -1.47 8.18 11.26
N LEU A 156 -0.90 9.31 10.81
CA LEU A 156 -0.42 9.53 9.44
C LEU A 156 1.09 9.35 9.28
N LYS A 157 1.82 9.08 10.37
CA LYS A 157 3.24 8.72 10.28
C LYS A 157 3.37 7.25 9.90
N PRO A 158 4.16 6.92 8.86
CA PRO A 158 4.61 5.55 8.61
C PRO A 158 5.52 5.05 9.74
#